data_AF-A0A1S9CXB8-F1
#
_entry.id   AF-A0A1S9CXB8-F1
#
_cell.length_a   1.000
_cell.length_b   1.000
_cell.length_c   1.000
_cell.angle_alpha   90.00
_cell.angle_beta   90.00
_cell.angle_gamma   90.00
#
_symmetry.space_group_name_H-M   'P 1'
#
loop_
_entity.id
_entity.type
_entity.pdbx_description
1 polymer ?
#
loop_
_entity_poly.entity_id
_entity_poly.type
_entity_poly.pdbx_seq_one_letter_code
_entity_poly.pdbx_strand_id
1 'polypeptide(L)'
;MRDAIYDFAGIGIGPFNLGLACLSEPIDGLDGIFLDQSEGFDWHPGMLLQEVRLQTPFLADLVTLADPTSPFSFLNYIKPQGRIYSFYIRENFFLKRTERL
;
A
#
# COMPACT_ATOMS: atom_id res chain seq x y z
N MET A 1 -27.33 -6.69 -14.69
CA MET A 1 -26.53 -6.32 -13.51
C MET A 1 -27.50 -5.69 -12.52
N ARG A 2 -27.45 -6.05 -11.23
CA ARG A 2 -28.22 -5.29 -10.24
C ARG A 2 -27.51 -3.95 -10.07
N ASP A 3 -28.25 -2.85 -10.13
CA ASP A 3 -27.76 -1.53 -9.71
C ASP A 3 -27.58 -1.58 -8.18
N ALA A 4 -26.45 -2.13 -7.74
CA ALA A 4 -26.05 -2.09 -6.35
C ALA A 4 -25.50 -0.69 -6.05
N ILE A 5 -26.05 -0.05 -5.02
CA ILE A 5 -25.56 1.23 -4.51
C ILE A 5 -24.41 0.90 -3.56
N TYR A 6 -23.19 1.29 -3.93
CA TYR A 6 -22.03 1.22 -3.05
C TYR A 6 -22.14 2.26 -1.93
N ASP A 7 -21.60 1.95 -0.75
CA ASP A 7 -21.50 2.90 0.36
C ASP A 7 -20.53 4.05 0.04
N PHE A 8 -19.48 3.75 -0.74
CA PHE A 8 -18.56 4.76 -1.25
C PHE A 8 -17.90 4.35 -2.57
N ALA A 9 -17.40 5.35 -3.29
CA ALA A 9 -16.56 5.17 -4.47
C ALA A 9 -15.28 5.99 -4.35
N GLY A 10 -14.12 5.33 -4.38
CA GLY A 10 -12.81 5.96 -4.47
C GLY A 10 -12.40 6.17 -5.93
N ILE A 11 -12.16 7.42 -6.34
CA ILE A 11 -11.69 7.76 -7.69
C ILE A 11 -10.19 8.07 -7.65
N GLY A 12 -9.43 7.32 -8.43
CA GLY A 12 -7.96 7.31 -8.46
C GLY A 12 -7.38 6.32 -7.44
N ILE A 13 -6.47 5.44 -7.87
CA ILE A 13 -5.76 4.47 -7.03
C ILE A 13 -4.31 4.92 -6.90
N GLY A 14 -4.12 6.03 -6.18
CA GLY A 14 -2.83 6.43 -5.64
C GLY A 14 -2.55 5.75 -4.28
N PRO A 15 -1.39 5.99 -3.65
CA PRO A 15 -1.05 5.37 -2.37
C PRO A 15 -2.08 5.63 -1.26
N PHE A 16 -2.75 6.78 -1.28
CA PHE A 16 -3.78 7.11 -0.28
C PHE A 16 -5.05 6.26 -0.43
N ASN A 17 -5.63 6.20 -1.64
CA ASN A 17 -6.82 5.38 -1.87
C ASN A 17 -6.49 3.88 -1.86
N LEU A 18 -5.27 3.49 -2.21
CA LEU A 18 -4.80 2.12 -2.01
C LEU A 18 -4.75 1.77 -0.51
N GLY A 19 -4.27 2.69 0.33
CA GLY A 19 -4.33 2.52 1.80
C GLY A 19 -5.76 2.43 2.31
N LEU A 20 -6.66 3.29 1.82
CA LEU A 20 -8.08 3.20 2.16
C LEU A 20 -8.70 1.86 1.73
N ALA A 21 -8.34 1.34 0.55
CA ALA A 21 -8.79 0.04 0.08
C ALA A 21 -8.33 -1.08 1.04
N CYS A 22 -7.06 -1.09 1.43
CA CYS A 22 -6.52 -2.05 2.40
C CYS A 22 -7.22 -1.98 3.76
N LEU A 23 -7.59 -0.78 4.23
CA LEU A 23 -8.24 -0.59 5.53
C LEU A 23 -9.76 -0.86 5.51
N SER A 24 -10.39 -0.75 4.34
CA SER A 24 -11.83 -1.03 4.18
C SER A 24 -12.13 -2.49 3.88
N GLU A 25 -11.20 -3.23 3.28
CA GLU A 25 -11.37 -4.66 2.93
C GLU A 25 -11.85 -5.56 4.08
N PRO A 26 -11.33 -5.46 5.33
CA PRO A 26 -11.75 -6.34 6.41
C PRO A 26 -13.05 -5.87 7.13
N ILE A 27 -13.68 -4.77 6.70
CA ILE A 27 -14.86 -4.22 7.39
C ILE A 27 -16.13 -4.89 6.88
N ASP A 28 -16.70 -5.77 7.70
CA ASP A 28 -17.97 -6.44 7.40
C ASP A 28 -19.10 -5.43 7.14
N GLY A 29 -19.80 -5.60 6.02
CA GLY A 29 -20.95 -4.78 5.65
C GLY A 29 -20.63 -3.41 5.08
N LEU A 30 -19.37 -3.15 4.71
CA LEU A 30 -18.96 -1.96 3.97
C LEU A 30 -18.70 -2.32 2.50
N ASP A 31 -19.56 -1.86 1.59
CA ASP A 31 -19.44 -2.11 0.15
C ASP A 31 -18.84 -0.89 -0.57
N GLY A 32 -17.54 -0.98 -0.88
CA GLY A 32 -16.77 0.09 -1.51
C GLY A 32 -16.20 -0.32 -2.87
N ILE A 33 -16.14 0.63 -3.80
CA ILE A 33 -15.47 0.44 -5.09
C ILE A 33 -14.35 1.46 -5.28
N PHE A 34 -13.23 1.03 -5.88
CA PHE A 34 -12.13 1.90 -6.29
C PHE A 34 -11.94 1.82 -7.80
N LEU A 35 -11.79 2.98 -8.44
CA LEU A 35 -11.68 3.12 -9.89
C LEU A 35 -10.44 3.93 -10.23
N ASP A 36 -9.60 3.42 -11.12
CA ASP A 36 -8.52 4.18 -11.75
C ASP A 36 -8.64 4.07 -13.28
N GLN A 37 -8.11 5.06 -13.98
CA GLN A 37 -8.04 5.05 -15.45
C GLN A 37 -6.88 4.18 -15.97
N SER A 38 -5.88 3.93 -15.12
CA SER A 38 -4.66 3.18 -15.44
C SER A 38 -4.93 1.68 -15.33
N GLU A 39 -4.31 0.89 -16.21
CA GLU A 39 -4.48 -0.58 -16.21
C GLU A 39 -3.83 -1.27 -15.00
N GLY A 40 -2.93 -0.58 -14.29
CA GLY A 40 -2.26 -1.09 -13.12
C GLY A 40 -1.68 0.03 -12.26
N PHE A 41 -1.25 -0.32 -11.05
CA PHE A 41 -0.63 0.62 -10.13
C PHE A 41 0.85 0.81 -10.50
N ASP A 42 1.23 2.04 -10.85
CA ASP A 42 2.63 2.45 -11.04
C ASP A 42 2.84 3.86 -10.45
N TRP A 43 3.49 3.92 -9.29
CA TRP A 43 3.60 5.16 -8.53
C TRP A 43 4.83 5.97 -8.94
N HIS A 44 4.59 7.04 -9.69
CA HIS A 44 5.61 7.98 -10.20
C HIS A 44 6.79 7.29 -10.93
N PRO A 45 6.54 6.54 -12.03
CA PRO A 45 7.60 5.82 -12.74
C PRO A 45 8.75 6.72 -13.22
N GLY A 46 8.45 7.97 -13.60
CA GLY A 46 9.44 8.97 -14.03
C GLY A 46 10.39 9.46 -12.93
N MET A 47 10.17 9.09 -11.66
CA MET A 47 10.99 9.49 -10.52
C MET A 47 11.62 8.30 -9.76
N LEU A 48 11.66 7.12 -10.38
CA LEU A 48 12.29 5.90 -9.83
C LEU A 48 13.81 5.88 -10.09
N LEU A 49 14.52 6.92 -9.66
CA LEU A 49 15.98 6.90 -9.65
C LEU A 49 16.45 5.87 -8.61
N GLN A 50 17.42 5.01 -8.98
CA GLN A 50 17.84 3.84 -8.19
C GLN A 50 18.27 4.15 -6.74
N GLU A 51 18.75 5.37 -6.50
CA GLU A 51 19.28 5.80 -5.21
C GLU A 51 18.27 6.57 -4.35
N VAL A 52 17.10 6.90 -4.90
CA VAL A 52 16.11 7.71 -4.18
C VAL A 52 15.39 6.87 -3.15
N ARG A 53 15.22 7.46 -1.96
CA ARG A 53 14.50 6.87 -0.84
C ARG A 53 13.21 7.62 -0.58
N LEU A 54 12.27 6.94 0.07
CA LEU A 54 11.16 7.63 0.73
C LEU A 54 11.71 8.53 1.83
N GLN A 55 11.11 9.71 1.97
CA GLN A 55 11.42 10.64 3.06
C GLN A 55 10.67 10.28 4.35
N THR A 56 9.75 9.30 4.27
CA THR A 56 8.97 8.78 5.38
C THR A 56 9.50 7.42 5.83
N PRO A 57 9.46 7.11 7.14
CA PRO A 57 9.79 5.77 7.64
C PRO A 57 8.86 4.70 7.08
N PHE A 58 9.33 3.45 6.99
CA PHE A 58 8.54 2.31 6.49
C PHE A 58 7.25 2.03 7.29
N LEU A 59 7.14 2.52 8.53
CA LEU A 59 5.90 2.43 9.30
C LEU A 59 4.79 3.29 8.72
N ALA A 60 5.13 4.35 7.96
CA ALA A 60 4.18 5.09 7.12
C ALA A 60 3.95 4.36 5.79
N ASP A 61 3.71 3.05 5.86
CA ASP A 61 3.15 2.28 4.74
C ASP A 61 1.65 2.53 4.62
N LEU A 62 0.94 1.67 3.90
CA LEU A 62 -0.49 1.81 3.63
C LEU A 62 -1.39 1.72 4.87
N VAL A 63 -0.98 0.99 5.90
CA VAL A 63 -1.90 0.51 6.95
C VAL A 63 -1.34 0.53 8.36
N THR A 64 -0.03 0.43 8.55
CA THR A 64 0.60 0.10 9.84
C THR A 64 0.28 1.13 10.93
N LEU A 65 0.15 2.42 10.59
CA LEU A 65 -0.21 3.44 11.60
C LEU A 65 -1.69 3.42 12.01
N ALA A 66 -2.55 2.76 11.23
CA ALA A 66 -3.97 2.55 11.57
C ALA A 66 -4.20 1.18 12.20
N ASP A 67 -3.62 0.12 11.62
CA ASP A 67 -3.67 -1.25 12.09
C ASP A 67 -2.36 -1.99 11.78
N PRO A 68 -1.44 -2.14 12.76
CA PRO A 68 -0.20 -2.91 12.62
C PRO A 68 -0.41 -4.41 12.37
N THR A 69 -1.62 -4.94 12.59
CA THR A 69 -1.93 -6.37 12.38
C THR A 69 -2.38 -6.68 10.96
N SER A 70 -2.65 -5.63 10.17
CA SER A 70 -3.13 -5.76 8.80
C SER A 70 -2.16 -6.58 7.92
N PRO A 71 -2.69 -7.51 7.09
CA PRO A 71 -1.87 -8.28 6.17
C PRO A 71 -1.23 -7.40 5.07
N PHE A 72 -1.69 -6.16 4.91
CA PHE A 72 -1.18 -5.21 3.93
C PHE A 72 0.00 -4.35 4.45
N SER A 73 0.48 -4.61 5.67
CA SER A 73 1.66 -3.92 6.21
C SER A 73 2.92 -4.27 5.41
N PHE A 74 3.86 -3.34 5.32
CA PHE A 74 5.14 -3.53 4.64
C PHE A 74 5.93 -4.70 5.22
N LEU A 75 5.91 -4.88 6.55
CA LEU A 75 6.58 -6.01 7.19
C LEU A 75 5.93 -7.35 6.81
N ASN A 76 4.59 -7.40 6.71
CA ASN A 76 3.91 -8.60 6.26
C ASN A 76 4.14 -8.87 4.76
N TYR A 77 4.32 -7.83 3.95
CA TYR A 77 4.67 -7.94 2.54
C TYR A 77 6.06 -8.59 2.32
N ILE A 78 7.10 -8.16 3.05
CA ILE A 78 8.47 -8.67 2.85
C ILE A 78 8.75 -10.01 3.56
N LYS A 79 7.91 -10.40 4.52
CA LYS A 79 8.05 -11.66 5.26
C LYS A 79 8.01 -12.91 4.35
N PRO A 80 6.97 -13.13 3.52
CA PRO A 80 6.90 -14.30 2.64
C PRO A 80 7.99 -14.29 1.55
N GLN A 81 8.56 -13.13 1.23
CA GLN A 81 9.70 -13.00 0.31
C GLN A 81 11.03 -13.44 0.92
N GLY A 82 11.06 -13.79 2.21
CA GLY A 82 12.29 -14.14 2.93
C GLY A 82 13.19 -12.94 3.24
N ARG A 83 12.69 -11.70 3.07
CA ARG A 83 13.49 -10.48 3.15
C ARG A 83 13.42 -9.79 4.51
N ILE A 84 12.62 -10.30 5.44
CA ILE A 84 12.44 -9.64 6.76
C ILE A 84 13.73 -9.57 7.58
N TYR A 85 14.57 -10.63 7.55
CA TYR A 85 15.82 -10.64 8.31
C TYR A 85 16.86 -9.70 7.70
N SER A 86 16.98 -9.67 6.36
CA SER A 86 17.90 -8.75 5.69
C SER A 86 17.47 -7.30 5.87
N PHE A 87 16.16 -7.02 5.87
CA PHE A 87 15.61 -5.70 6.20
C PHE A 87 15.93 -5.30 7.64
N TYR A 88 15.72 -6.21 8.60
CA TYR A 88 16.05 -6.01 10.01
C TYR A 88 17.54 -5.68 10.20
N ILE A 89 18.44 -6.50 9.65
CA ILE A 89 19.90 -6.31 9.75
C ILE A 89 20.33 -4.98 9.10
N ARG A 90 19.65 -4.54 8.05
CA ARG A 90 19.97 -3.28 7.36
C ARG A 90 19.72 -2.04 8.23
N GLU A 91 18.87 -2.13 9.25
CA GLU A 91 18.58 -1.08 10.22
C GLU A 91 18.37 0.31 9.59
N ASN A 92 17.55 0.35 8.53
CA ASN A 92 17.30 1.59 7.79
C ASN A 92 15.80 1.83 7.64
N PHE A 93 15.32 2.89 8.28
CA PHE A 93 13.89 3.24 8.28
C PHE A 93 13.37 3.70 6.92
N PHE A 94 14.24 4.12 5.99
CA PHE A 94 13.84 4.74 4.74
C PHE A 94 14.00 3.78 3.55
N LEU A 95 12.85 3.33 3.04
CA LEU A 95 12.76 2.42 1.89
C LEU A 95 13.34 3.07 0.63
N LYS A 96 13.92 2.25 -0.25
CA LYS A 96 14.23 2.71 -1.62
C LYS A 96 12.91 2.92 -2.35
N ARG A 97 12.83 3.91 -3.24
CA ARG A 97 11.63 4.08 -4.10
C ARG A 97 11.40 2.92 -5.06
N THR A 98 12.45 2.16 -5.37
CA THR A 98 12.37 0.93 -6.16
C THR A 98 11.91 -0.28 -5.35
N GLU A 99 11.73 -0.13 -4.04
CA GLU A 99 11.07 -1.14 -3.22
C GLU A 99 9.60 -1.19 -3.65
N ARG A 100 9.25 -2.20 -4.45
CA ARG A 100 7.87 -2.43 -4.87
C ARG A 100 7.13 -3.08 -3.71
N LEU A 101 5.91 -2.60 -3.44
CA LEU A 101 4.86 -3.33 -2.72
C LEU A 101 4.18 -4.33 -3.67
#